data_AF-A0A1G7B6I0-F1
#
_entry.id   AF-A0A1G7B6I0-F1
#
_cell.length_a   1.000
_cell.length_b   1.000
_cell.length_c   1.000
_cell.angle_alpha   90.00
_cell.angle_beta   90.00
_cell.angle_gamma   90.00
#
_symmetry.space_group_name_H-M   'P 1'
#
loop_
_entity.id
_entity.type
_entity.pdbx_description
1 polymer ?
#
loop_
_entity_poly.entity_id
_entity_poly.type
_entity_poly.pdbx_seq_one_letter_code
_entity_poly.pdbx_strand_id
1 'polypeptide(L)'
;MKKITLIICMICAGICFAQVHIGKFSNPDSKWTYGGYAGVGGVLGNNSETSIYIAPRVGYLVDSNLEAGLSGSLNWFSSKYYNASTLGVGPYAN
;
A
#
# COMPACT_ATOMS: atom_id res chain seq x y z
N MET A 1 31.67 -3.28 -13.48
CA MET A 1 30.26 -2.82 -13.61
C MET A 1 29.23 -3.87 -13.17
N LYS A 2 29.33 -5.14 -13.58
CA LYS A 2 28.37 -6.20 -13.22
C LYS A 2 28.14 -6.40 -11.70
N LYS A 3 29.18 -6.24 -10.87
CA LYS A 3 29.09 -6.37 -9.41
C LYS A 3 28.27 -5.26 -8.74
N ILE A 4 28.31 -4.05 -9.28
CA ILE A 4 27.53 -2.90 -8.77
C ILE A 4 26.06 -3.07 -9.14
N THR A 5 25.78 -3.53 -10.37
CA THR A 5 24.41 -3.83 -10.81
C THR A 5 23.73 -4.88 -9.94
N LEU A 6 24.46 -5.93 -9.52
CA LEU A 6 23.94 -6.98 -8.64
C LEU A 6 23.55 -6.43 -7.26
N ILE A 7 24.42 -5.59 -6.66
CA ILE A 7 24.19 -5.02 -5.33
C ILE A 7 22.96 -4.08 -5.34
N ILE A 8 22.84 -3.24 -6.37
CA ILE A 8 21.66 -2.36 -6.53
C ILE A 8 20.39 -3.19 -6.69
N CYS A 9 20.43 -4.27 -7.48
CA CYS A 9 19.28 -5.15 -7.68
C CYS A 9 18.85 -5.85 -6.38
N MET A 10 19.80 -6.29 -5.55
CA MET A 10 19.52 -6.89 -4.24
C MET A 10 18.91 -5.89 -3.25
N ILE A 11 19.38 -4.64 -3.24
CA ILE A 11 18.83 -3.59 -2.35
C ILE A 11 17.41 -3.22 -2.78
N CYS A 12 17.15 -3.06 -4.09
CA CYS A 12 15.80 -2.78 -4.59
C CYS A 12 14.82 -3.91 -4.28
N ALA A 13 15.23 -5.17 -4.43
CA ALA A 13 14.39 -6.32 -4.09
C ALA A 13 13.98 -6.32 -2.60
N GLY A 14 14.87 -5.95 -1.68
CA GLY A 14 14.55 -5.88 -0.25
C GLY A 14 13.50 -4.83 0.13
N ILE A 15 13.43 -3.73 -0.62
CA ILE A 15 12.54 -2.60 -0.31
C ILE A 15 11.17 -2.77 -0.99
N CYS A 16 11.11 -3.37 -2.18
CA CYS A 16 9.85 -3.55 -2.92
C CYS A 16 8.85 -4.49 -2.24
N PHE A 17 9.30 -5.41 -1.38
CA PHE A 17 8.44 -6.35 -0.66
C PHE A 17 8.19 -5.97 0.81
N ALA A 18 8.72 -4.83 1.28
CA ALA A 18 8.45 -4.32 2.62
C ALA A 18 7.04 -3.70 2.68
N GLN A 19 6.02 -4.55 2.57
CA GLN A 19 4.67 -4.16 2.98
C GLN A 19 4.73 -3.89 4.48
N VAL A 20 4.37 -2.67 4.89
CA VAL A 20 4.14 -2.37 6.30
C VAL A 20 2.86 -3.10 6.70
N HIS A 21 3.02 -4.36 7.11
CA HIS A 21 1.96 -5.09 7.80
C HIS A 21 1.84 -4.46 9.18
N ILE A 22 0.99 -3.44 9.30
CA ILE A 22 0.50 -3.00 10.62
C ILE A 22 -0.21 -4.23 11.18
N GLY A 23 0.43 -4.91 12.13
CA GLY A 23 -0.05 -6.17 12.72
C GLY A 23 -1.54 -6.07 13.00
N LYS A 24 -2.30 -7.11 12.63
CA LYS A 24 -3.71 -7.21 12.98
C LYS A 24 -3.84 -6.86 14.47
N PHE A 25 -4.49 -5.74 14.77
CA PHE A 25 -4.94 -5.42 16.13
C PHE A 25 -6.15 -6.33 16.43
N SER A 26 -5.97 -7.64 16.30
CA SER A 26 -6.99 -8.62 16.65
C SER A 26 -6.86 -8.87 18.14
N ASN A 27 -7.70 -8.20 18.92
CA ASN A 27 -8.11 -8.76 20.20
C ASN A 27 -8.62 -10.19 19.90
N PRO A 28 -8.12 -11.26 20.55
CA PRO A 28 -8.50 -12.64 20.25
C PRO A 28 -10.02 -12.89 20.26
N ASP A 29 -10.79 -12.06 20.97
CA ASP A 29 -12.26 -12.15 21.01
C ASP A 29 -12.97 -11.29 19.94
N SER A 30 -12.24 -10.44 19.22
CA SER A 30 -12.80 -9.51 18.23
C SER A 30 -12.70 -10.07 16.80
N LYS A 31 -13.85 -10.20 16.15
CA LYS A 31 -13.94 -10.49 14.71
C LYS A 31 -13.63 -9.28 13.82
N TRP A 32 -13.53 -8.08 14.38
CA TRP A 32 -13.14 -6.88 13.63
C TRP A 32 -11.65 -6.87 13.31
N THR A 33 -11.32 -6.52 12.08
CA THR A 33 -9.97 -6.38 11.58
C THR A 33 -9.74 -4.94 11.13
N TYR A 34 -8.55 -4.44 11.39
CA TYR A 34 -8.11 -3.12 10.98
C TYR A 34 -6.76 -3.27 10.32
N GLY A 35 -6.52 -2.48 9.28
CA GLY A 35 -5.23 -2.44 8.64
C GLY A 35 -5.21 -1.48 7.48
N GLY A 36 -4.32 -1.74 6.55
CA GLY A 36 -4.15 -0.94 5.36
C GLY A 36 -2.70 -0.91 4.95
N TYR A 37 -2.40 -0.11 3.94
CA TYR A 37 -1.04 0.14 3.50
C TYR A 37 -0.86 1.61 3.19
N ALA A 38 0.36 2.09 3.38
CA ALA A 38 0.77 3.39 2.92
C ALA A 38 2.09 3.22 2.16
N GLY A 39 2.29 4.07 1.16
CA GLY A 39 3.50 4.01 0.37
C GLY A 39 3.75 5.29 -0.39
N VAL A 40 4.97 5.38 -0.90
CA VAL A 40 5.40 6.43 -1.81
C VAL A 40 5.85 5.75 -3.09
N GLY A 41 5.51 6.36 -4.22
CA GLY A 41 5.87 5.89 -5.54
C GLY A 41 6.37 7.05 -6.37
N GLY A 42 6.99 6.74 -7.51
CA GLY A 42 7.38 7.77 -8.44
C GLY A 42 8.18 7.22 -9.59
N VAL A 43 8.21 8.00 -10.68
CA VAL A 43 9.04 7.73 -11.84
C VAL A 43 10.13 8.79 -11.87
N LEU A 44 11.40 8.35 -11.84
CA LEU A 44 12.55 9.24 -11.96
C LEU A 44 12.90 9.42 -13.44
N GLY A 45 12.82 10.65 -13.96
CA GLY A 45 13.11 10.96 -15.37
C GLY A 45 12.67 12.38 -15.79
N ASN A 46 12.73 12.69 -17.09
CA ASN A 46 12.36 14.02 -17.64
C ASN A 46 10.90 14.45 -17.34
N ASN A 47 10.04 13.50 -16.99
CA ASN A 47 8.68 13.71 -16.49
C ASN A 47 8.57 13.11 -15.09
N SER A 48 9.39 13.62 -14.16
CA SER A 48 9.41 13.16 -12.77
C SER A 48 8.01 13.22 -12.19
N GLU A 49 7.54 12.08 -11.67
CA GLU A 49 6.26 11.97 -10.98
C GLU A 49 6.51 11.46 -9.57
N THR A 50 5.89 12.09 -8.58
CA THR A 50 5.89 11.65 -7.19
C THR A 50 4.47 11.34 -6.79
N SER A 51 4.26 10.19 -6.15
CA SER A 51 2.97 9.77 -5.65
C SER A 51 3.07 9.33 -4.19
N ILE A 52 2.03 9.62 -3.43
CA ILE A 52 1.84 9.17 -2.05
C ILE A 52 0.48 8.50 -2.03
N TYR A 53 0.41 7.27 -1.52
CA TYR A 53 -0.84 6.54 -1.40
C TYR A 53 -1.03 6.00 0.00
N ILE A 54 -2.26 6.05 0.49
CA ILE A 54 -2.71 5.51 1.77
C ILE A 54 -4.02 4.78 1.51
N ALA A 55 -4.11 3.53 1.94
CA ALA A 55 -5.27 2.69 1.75
C ALA A 55 -5.68 2.05 3.08
N PRO A 56 -6.43 2.76 3.94
CA PRO A 56 -6.95 2.20 5.18
C PRO A 56 -8.04 1.17 4.88
N ARG A 57 -8.17 0.15 5.72
CA ARG A 57 -9.27 -0.83 5.63
C ARG A 57 -9.80 -1.21 7.01
N VAL A 58 -11.09 -1.51 7.04
CA VAL A 58 -11.79 -2.11 8.17
C VAL A 58 -12.59 -3.30 7.67
N GLY A 59 -12.44 -4.43 8.35
CA GLY A 59 -13.12 -5.67 7.97
C GLY A 59 -13.68 -6.41 9.17
N TYR A 60 -14.41 -7.47 8.84
CA TYR A 60 -15.00 -8.40 9.78
C TYR A 60 -14.74 -9.83 9.30
N LEU A 61 -14.22 -10.67 10.19
CA LEU A 61 -14.05 -12.10 9.95
C LEU A 61 -15.43 -12.77 9.92
N VAL A 62 -15.89 -13.06 8.71
CA VAL A 62 -17.12 -13.83 8.43
C VAL A 62 -16.87 -15.30 8.75
N ASP A 63 -15.68 -15.79 8.39
CA ASP A 63 -15.16 -17.12 8.74
C ASP A 63 -13.70 -16.97 9.19
N SER A 64 -13.17 -17.99 9.85
CA SER A 64 -11.75 -18.16 10.18
C SER A 64 -10.79 -17.82 9.02
N ASN A 65 -11.23 -18.04 7.78
CA ASN A 65 -10.45 -17.79 6.56
C ASN A 65 -11.10 -16.78 5.61
N LEU A 66 -12.14 -16.05 6.04
CA LEU A 66 -12.83 -15.09 5.19
C LEU A 66 -13.06 -13.78 5.94
N GLU A 67 -12.49 -12.71 5.41
CA GLU A 67 -12.62 -11.35 5.91
C GLU A 67 -13.31 -10.48 4.86
N ALA A 68 -14.45 -9.88 5.22
CA ALA A 68 -15.17 -8.96 4.35
C ALA A 68 -15.23 -7.58 4.99
N GLY A 69 -15.17 -6.52 4.19
CA GLY A 69 -15.13 -5.18 4.75
C GLY A 69 -15.14 -4.05 3.74
N LEU A 70 -14.74 -2.88 4.21
CA LEU A 70 -14.57 -1.67 3.42
C LEU A 70 -13.10 -1.25 3.42
N SER A 71 -12.61 -0.90 2.23
CA SER A 71 -11.31 -0.27 2.04
C SER A 71 -11.50 1.14 1.50
N GLY A 72 -10.68 2.05 2.00
CA GLY A 72 -10.50 3.37 1.44
C GLY A 72 -9.19 3.43 0.64
N SER A 73 -9.10 4.39 -0.26
CA SER A 73 -7.85 4.77 -0.92
C SER A 73 -7.75 6.28 -1.04
N LEU A 74 -6.58 6.82 -0.74
CA LEU A 74 -6.21 8.19 -0.95
C LEU A 74 -4.88 8.16 -1.69
N ASN A 75 -4.87 8.59 -2.94
CA ASN A 75 -3.64 8.72 -3.72
C ASN A 75 -3.48 10.16 -4.14
N TRP A 76 -2.37 10.76 -3.76
CA TRP A 76 -1.91 12.04 -4.26
C TRP A 76 -0.78 11.80 -5.23
N PHE A 77 -0.83 12.41 -6.41
CA PHE A 77 0.27 12.39 -7.37
C PHE A 77 0.57 13.80 -7.86
N SER A 78 1.85 14.06 -8.06
CA SER A 78 2.40 15.33 -8.51
C SER A 78 3.38 15.09 -9.64
N SER A 79 3.14 15.78 -10.75
CA SER A 79 3.97 15.75 -11.95
C SER A 79 4.19 17.18 -12.46
N LYS A 80 5.07 17.35 -13.44
CA LYS A 80 5.41 18.65 -14.03
C LYS A 80 4.19 19.36 -14.65
N TYR A 81 3.20 18.61 -15.14
CA TYR A 81 2.07 19.15 -15.89
C TYR A 81 0.77 19.18 -15.09
N TYR A 82 0.65 18.36 -14.05
CA TYR A 82 -0.59 18.21 -13.30
C TYR A 82 -0.33 17.64 -11.90
N ASN A 83 -1.20 18.01 -10.99
CA ASN A 83 -1.32 17.40 -9.67
C ASN A 83 -2.76 16.92 -9.53
N ALA A 84 -2.98 15.73 -8.98
CA ALA A 84 -4.32 15.36 -8.58
C ALA A 84 -4.32 14.45 -7.34
N SER A 85 -5.49 14.45 -6.70
CA SER A 85 -5.80 13.60 -5.57
C SER A 85 -6.98 12.72 -5.97
N THR A 86 -6.84 11.42 -5.77
CA THR A 86 -7.91 10.45 -5.95
C THR A 86 -8.31 9.90 -4.60
N LEU A 87 -9.62 9.83 -4.39
CA LEU A 87 -10.24 9.26 -3.21
C LEU A 87 -11.16 8.13 -3.67
N GLY A 88 -11.01 6.97 -3.07
CA GLY A 88 -11.83 5.80 -3.33
C GLY A 88 -12.33 5.19 -2.04
N VAL A 89 -13.52 4.59 -2.11
CA VAL A 89 -14.04 3.71 -1.07
C VAL A 89 -14.75 2.55 -1.76
N GLY A 90 -14.53 1.34 -1.28
CA GLY A 90 -15.12 0.16 -1.88
C GLY A 90 -15.16 -1.05 -0.96
N PRO A 91 -16.00 -2.03 -1.27
CA PRO A 91 -15.99 -3.30 -0.57
C PRO A 91 -14.71 -4.09 -0.90
N TYR A 92 -14.27 -4.93 0.03
CA TYR A 92 -13.28 -5.96 -0.23
C TYR A 92 -13.66 -7.28 0.45
N ALA A 93 -13.09 -8.37 -0.06
CA ALA A 93 -13.09 -9.69 0.55
C ALA A 93 -11.67 -10.28 0.42
N ASN A 94 -11.17 -10.91 1.49
CA ASN A 94 -9.86 -11.55 1.58
C ASN A 94 -9.97 -12.89 2.29
#